data_AF-A0A0W0S489-F1
#
_entry.id   AF-A0A0W0S489-F1
#
_cell.length_a   1.000
_cell.length_b   1.000
_cell.length_c   1.000
_cell.angle_alpha   90.00
_cell.angle_beta   90.00
_cell.angle_gamma   90.00
#
_symmetry.space_group_name_H-M   'P 1'
#
loop_
_entity.id
_entity.type
_entity.pdbx_description
1 polymer ?
#
loop_
_entity_poly.entity_id
_entity_poly.type
_entity_poly.pdbx_seq_one_letter_code
_entity_poly.pdbx_strand_id
1 'polypeptide(L)'
;MLTLKHISIITLLFWPFQSALADSYMDSLATVMKQCYSKEKKINGSLAECISNTMDKYPNPKGYQLLLRAESETSDQMLLTVFNPQVRIKCLVTVGETLEIKICDQE
;
A
#
# COMPACT_ATOMS: atom_id res chain seq x y z
N MET A 1 23.88 53.82 21.65
CA MET A 1 24.59 52.56 21.32
C MET A 1 24.23 51.53 22.38
N LEU A 2 23.27 50.64 22.09
CA LEU A 2 22.98 49.46 22.91
C LEU A 2 22.33 48.43 21.98
N THR A 3 23.15 47.52 21.49
CA THR A 3 22.77 46.39 20.64
C THR A 3 22.43 45.21 21.55
N LEU A 4 21.15 44.98 21.81
CA LEU A 4 20.72 43.75 22.47
C LEU A 4 20.47 42.67 21.41
N LYS A 5 21.49 41.82 21.26
CA LYS A 5 21.52 40.61 20.44
C LYS A 5 20.48 39.59 20.94
N HIS A 6 19.68 39.12 19.99
CA HIS A 6 19.12 37.78 19.83
C HIS A 6 18.64 37.04 21.10
N ILE A 7 17.33 37.10 21.35
CA ILE A 7 16.63 36.13 22.19
C ILE A 7 16.01 35.09 21.26
N SER A 8 16.45 33.85 21.45
CA SER A 8 16.15 32.66 20.67
C SER A 8 14.66 32.40 20.51
N ILE A 9 14.21 32.37 19.24
CA ILE A 9 12.94 31.79 18.83
C ILE A 9 13.10 30.26 18.93
N ILE A 10 12.75 29.67 20.08
CA ILE A 10 12.49 28.24 20.19
C ILE A 10 11.03 28.04 19.78
N THR A 11 10.75 28.17 18.48
CA THR A 11 9.56 27.54 17.90
C THR A 11 9.83 26.05 17.91
N LEU A 12 9.15 25.34 18.81
CA LEU A 12 8.99 23.89 18.72
C LEU A 12 8.58 23.56 17.29
N LEU A 13 9.53 22.99 16.54
CA LEU A 13 9.24 22.19 15.37
C LEU A 13 8.41 21.00 15.86
N PHE A 14 7.09 21.19 15.93
CA PHE A 14 6.14 20.09 15.81
C PHE A 14 6.31 19.55 14.40
N TRP A 15 7.35 18.73 14.22
CA TRP A 15 7.51 17.94 13.02
C TRP A 15 6.33 16.98 12.93
N PRO A 16 5.68 16.87 11.77
CA PRO A 16 4.54 15.99 11.60
C PRO A 16 5.06 14.56 11.50
N PHE A 17 5.21 13.88 12.63
CA PHE A 17 5.41 12.43 12.69
C PHE A 17 4.12 11.67 12.37
N GLN A 18 3.43 12.01 11.27
CA GLN A 18 2.18 11.32 10.88
C GLN A 18 2.27 10.55 9.56
N SER A 19 3.41 10.58 8.85
CA SER A 19 3.48 9.96 7.51
C SER A 19 4.13 8.57 7.46
N ALA A 20 4.87 8.13 8.48
CA ALA A 20 5.67 6.89 8.39
C ALA A 20 4.86 5.57 8.52
N LEU A 21 3.58 5.64 8.91
CA LEU A 21 2.73 4.45 9.09
C LEU A 21 1.83 4.16 7.87
N ALA A 22 1.94 4.94 6.78
CA ALA A 22 1.27 4.62 5.51
C ALA A 22 1.97 3.47 4.76
N ASP A 23 3.30 3.37 4.89
CA ASP A 23 4.10 2.51 4.02
C ASP A 23 4.13 1.05 4.47
N SER A 24 4.17 0.77 5.78
CA SER A 24 4.40 -0.60 6.25
C SER A 24 3.30 -1.61 5.88
N TYR A 25 2.04 -1.17 5.83
CA TYR A 25 0.92 -2.02 5.39
C TYR A 25 0.96 -2.27 3.87
N MET A 26 1.29 -1.24 3.09
CA MET A 26 1.41 -1.35 1.63
C MET A 26 2.60 -2.21 1.21
N ASP A 27 3.73 -2.08 1.91
CA ASP A 27 4.91 -2.93 1.72
C ASP A 27 4.62 -4.40 2.05
N SER A 28 3.88 -4.63 3.14
CA SER A 28 3.43 -5.96 3.53
C SER A 28 2.50 -6.56 2.47
N LEU A 29 1.54 -5.77 1.99
CA LEU A 29 0.63 -6.18 0.91
C LEU A 29 1.38 -6.57 -0.35
N ALA A 30 2.34 -5.75 -0.79
CA ALA A 30 3.15 -6.04 -1.96
C ALA A 30 3.93 -7.36 -1.81
N THR A 31 4.48 -7.60 -0.62
CA THR A 31 5.19 -8.84 -0.29
C THR A 31 4.26 -10.06 -0.32
N VAL A 32 3.10 -9.95 0.32
CA VAL A 32 2.10 -11.02 0.39
C VAL A 32 1.56 -11.37 -0.99
N MET A 33 1.26 -10.38 -1.84
CA MET A 33 0.81 -10.62 -3.21
C MET A 33 1.82 -11.43 -4.02
N LYS A 34 3.12 -11.08 -3.93
CA LYS A 34 4.19 -11.83 -4.60
C LYS A 34 4.30 -13.26 -4.08
N GLN A 35 4.20 -13.45 -2.76
CA GLN A 35 4.27 -14.78 -2.15
C GLN A 35 3.08 -15.67 -2.55
N CYS A 36 1.87 -15.12 -2.51
CA CYS A 36 0.66 -15.85 -2.91
C CYS A 36 0.69 -16.18 -4.41
N TYR A 37 1.10 -15.25 -5.26
CA TYR A 37 1.24 -15.53 -6.69
C TYR A 37 2.29 -16.60 -6.98
N SER A 38 3.42 -16.60 -6.28
CA SER A 38 4.46 -17.64 -6.43
C SER A 38 3.94 -19.05 -6.14
N LYS A 39 2.97 -19.18 -5.23
CA LYS A 39 2.32 -20.46 -4.88
C LYS A 39 1.25 -20.85 -5.91
N GLU A 40 0.35 -19.93 -6.25
CA GLU A 40 -0.83 -20.23 -7.07
C GLU A 40 -0.53 -20.20 -8.58
N LYS A 41 0.37 -19.31 -9.01
CA LYS A 41 0.77 -19.04 -10.40
C LYS A 41 -0.40 -18.78 -11.36
N LYS A 42 -1.58 -18.39 -10.84
CA LYS A 42 -2.80 -18.12 -11.60
C LYS A 42 -3.59 -17.01 -10.93
N ILE A 43 -4.22 -16.15 -11.73
CA ILE A 43 -5.19 -15.16 -11.23
C ILE A 43 -6.55 -15.85 -11.10
N ASN A 44 -6.91 -16.26 -9.89
CA ASN A 44 -8.19 -16.89 -9.59
C ASN A 44 -8.62 -16.58 -8.15
N GLY A 45 -9.74 -17.18 -7.71
CA GLY A 45 -10.22 -17.04 -6.33
C GLY A 45 -9.21 -17.49 -5.27
N SER A 46 -8.37 -18.49 -5.57
CA SER A 46 -7.33 -19.00 -4.65
C SER A 46 -6.26 -17.95 -4.36
N LEU A 47 -5.84 -17.19 -5.38
CA LEU A 47 -4.91 -16.06 -5.19
C LEU A 47 -5.52 -14.99 -4.27
N ALA A 48 -6.77 -14.61 -4.51
CA ALA A 48 -7.47 -13.61 -3.70
C ALA A 48 -7.64 -14.09 -2.24
N GLU A 49 -8.01 -15.36 -2.05
CA GLU A 49 -8.13 -15.99 -0.74
C GLU A 49 -6.79 -16.03 0.00
N CYS A 50 -5.70 -16.42 -0.68
CA CYS A 50 -4.36 -16.42 -0.08
C CYS A 50 -3.96 -15.02 0.40
N ILE A 51 -4.19 -13.99 -0.41
CA ILE A 51 -3.88 -12.61 -0.06
C ILE A 51 -4.70 -12.19 1.16
N SER A 52 -6.02 -12.41 1.14
CA SER A 52 -6.92 -12.03 2.25
C SER A 52 -6.51 -12.71 3.55
N ASN A 53 -6.39 -14.04 3.55
CA ASN A 53 -6.07 -14.83 4.74
C ASN A 53 -4.68 -14.50 5.33
N THR A 54 -3.76 -14.07 4.48
CA THR A 54 -2.42 -13.68 4.93
C THR A 54 -2.43 -12.25 5.46
N MET A 55 -3.10 -11.32 4.78
CA MET A 55 -3.19 -9.91 5.19
C MET A 55 -3.99 -9.69 6.48
N ASP A 56 -4.94 -10.56 6.82
CA ASP A 56 -5.67 -10.51 8.09
C ASP A 56 -4.76 -10.62 9.33
N LYS A 57 -3.54 -11.15 9.15
CA LYS A 57 -2.53 -11.27 10.21
C LYS A 57 -1.66 -10.02 10.36
N TYR A 58 -1.76 -9.06 9.43
CA TYR A 58 -0.96 -7.85 9.43
C TYR A 58 -1.71 -6.70 10.10
N PRO A 59 -1.05 -5.91 10.97
CA PRO A 59 -1.68 -4.72 11.54
C PRO A 59 -2.17 -3.76 10.45
N ASN A 60 -3.46 -3.43 10.49
CA ASN A 60 -4.10 -2.49 9.57
C ASN A 60 -4.64 -1.27 10.34
N PRO A 61 -3.77 -0.41 10.92
CA PRO A 61 -4.18 0.69 11.78
C PRO A 61 -5.01 1.76 11.05
N LYS A 62 -4.88 1.83 9.72
CA LYS A 62 -5.60 2.77 8.87
C LYS A 62 -6.93 2.23 8.32
N GLY A 63 -7.28 0.98 8.64
CA GLY A 63 -8.53 0.35 8.23
C GLY A 63 -8.69 0.24 6.72
N TYR A 64 -7.59 -0.04 6.00
CA TYR A 64 -7.62 -0.23 4.56
C TYR A 64 -8.42 -1.47 4.17
N GLN A 65 -9.21 -1.35 3.11
CA GLN A 65 -9.88 -2.44 2.42
C GLN A 65 -9.16 -2.71 1.10
N LEU A 66 -9.20 -3.98 0.68
CA LEU A 66 -8.54 -4.46 -0.52
C LEU A 66 -9.58 -4.94 -1.52
N LEU A 67 -9.45 -4.51 -2.77
CA LEU A 67 -10.24 -5.00 -3.88
C LEU A 67 -9.30 -5.34 -5.03
N LEU A 68 -9.25 -6.62 -5.39
CA LEU A 68 -8.47 -7.11 -6.53
C LEU A 68 -9.42 -7.52 -7.64
N ARG A 69 -9.25 -6.96 -8.84
CA ARG A 69 -10.04 -7.31 -10.03
C ARG A 69 -9.12 -7.60 -11.19
N ALA A 70 -9.30 -8.74 -11.84
CA ALA A 70 -8.71 -8.95 -13.15
C ALA A 70 -9.38 -8.01 -14.16
N GLU A 71 -8.61 -7.43 -15.09
CA GLU A 71 -9.21 -6.61 -16.15
C GLU A 71 -10.00 -7.46 -17.15
N SER A 72 -9.57 -8.70 -17.38
CA SER A 72 -10.31 -9.72 -18.12
C SER A 72 -9.92 -11.13 -17.68
N GLU A 73 -10.73 -12.13 -18.02
CA GLU A 73 -10.46 -13.56 -17.70
C GLU A 73 -9.15 -14.09 -18.30
N THR A 74 -8.66 -13.44 -19.36
CA THR A 74 -7.42 -13.80 -20.06
C THR A 74 -6.32 -12.75 -19.88
N SER A 75 -6.55 -11.73 -19.04
CA SER A 75 -5.58 -10.65 -18.86
C SER A 75 -4.49 -11.07 -17.87
N ASP A 76 -3.25 -10.82 -18.27
CA ASP A 76 -2.10 -10.84 -17.38
C ASP A 76 -2.04 -9.58 -16.47
N GLN A 77 -3.14 -8.83 -16.38
CA GLN A 77 -3.24 -7.60 -15.62
C GLN A 77 -4.42 -7.64 -14.64
N MET A 78 -4.15 -7.13 -13.44
CA MET A 78 -5.12 -6.92 -12.38
C MET A 78 -5.06 -5.47 -11.90
N LEU A 79 -6.21 -4.94 -11.52
CA LEU A 79 -6.33 -3.71 -10.78
C LEU A 79 -6.46 -4.03 -9.28
N LEU A 80 -5.47 -3.61 -8.51
CA LEU A 80 -5.53 -3.59 -7.05
C LEU A 80 -6.04 -2.22 -6.61
N THR A 81 -7.10 -2.18 -5.84
CA THR A 81 -7.55 -0.97 -5.14
C THR A 81 -7.38 -1.16 -3.64
N VAL A 82 -6.65 -0.26 -3.01
CA VAL A 82 -6.49 -0.17 -1.55
C VAL A 82 -7.14 1.11 -1.09
N PHE A 83 -8.13 1.04 -0.20
CA PHE A 83 -8.92 2.22 0.12
C PHE A 83 -9.39 2.25 1.57
N ASN A 84 -9.56 3.45 2.10
CA ASN A 84 -10.29 3.74 3.33
C ASN A 84 -11.11 5.03 3.11
N PRO A 85 -11.81 5.58 4.11
CA PRO A 85 -12.59 6.80 3.93
C PRO A 85 -11.80 8.06 3.51
N GLN A 86 -10.47 8.06 3.68
CA GLN A 86 -9.60 9.23 3.45
C GLN A 86 -8.76 9.12 2.17
N VAL A 87 -8.43 7.89 1.76
CA VAL A 87 -7.44 7.61 0.71
C VAL A 87 -7.95 6.46 -0.13
N ARG A 88 -7.77 6.58 -1.45
CA ARG A 88 -7.93 5.50 -2.42
C ARG A 88 -6.68 5.41 -3.28
N ILE A 89 -6.04 4.24 -3.27
CA ILE A 89 -4.85 3.93 -4.07
C ILE A 89 -5.26 2.88 -5.09
N LYS A 90 -5.00 3.15 -6.37
CA LYS A 90 -5.21 2.20 -7.46
C LYS A 90 -3.85 1.81 -8.02
N CYS A 91 -3.56 0.52 -8.02
CA CYS A 91 -2.33 -0.03 -8.55
C CYS A 91 -2.60 -0.98 -9.71
N LEU A 92 -1.90 -0.79 -10.83
CA LEU A 92 -1.82 -1.78 -11.90
C LEU A 92 -0.83 -2.88 -11.48
N VAL A 93 -1.32 -4.11 -11.49
CA VAL A 93 -0.54 -5.31 -11.15
C VAL A 93 -0.46 -6.18 -12.41
N THR A 94 0.75 -6.52 -12.82
CA THR A 94 0.97 -7.44 -13.94
C THR A 94 1.46 -8.79 -13.44
N VAL A 95 1.03 -9.85 -14.08
CA VAL A 95 1.43 -11.22 -13.79
C VAL A 95 2.09 -11.85 -15.01
N GLY A 96 2.99 -12.79 -14.75
CA GLY A 96 3.70 -13.55 -15.79
C GLY A 96 4.52 -14.63 -15.10
N GLU A 97 5.83 -14.63 -15.29
CA GLU A 97 6.73 -15.44 -14.45
C GLU A 97 6.69 -15.02 -12.98
N THR A 98 6.54 -13.72 -12.73
CA THR A 98 6.43 -13.11 -11.40
C THR A 98 5.27 -12.11 -11.37
N LEU A 99 4.84 -11.73 -10.16
CA LEU A 99 3.88 -10.66 -9.95
C LEU A 99 4.61 -9.35 -9.72
N GLU A 100 4.25 -8.32 -10.47
CA GLU A 100 4.79 -6.97 -10.37
C GLU A 100 3.68 -5.97 -10.10
N ILE A 101 3.89 -5.09 -9.11
CA ILE A 101 3.05 -3.91 -8.88
C ILE A 101 3.75 -2.75 -9.58
N LYS A 102 3.12 -2.18 -10.60
CA LYS A 102 3.76 -1.20 -11.49
C LYS A 102 3.43 0.23 -11.10
N ILE A 103 2.26 0.69 -11.49
CA ILE A 103 1.85 2.09 -11.34
C ILE A 103 0.80 2.12 -10.25
N CYS A 104 1.08 2.84 -9.18
CA CYS A 104 0.12 3.16 -8.13
C CYS A 104 -0.19 4.65 -8.20
N ASP A 105 -1.47 5.00 -8.25
CA ASP A 105 -1.95 6.37 -8.22
C ASP A 105 -2.90 6.56 -7.05
N GLN A 106 -2.79 7.70 -6.37
CA GLN A 106 -3.65 8.06 -5.25
C GLN A 106 -4.70 9.05 -5.75
N GLU A 107 -5.97 8.65 -5.66
CA GLU A 107 -7.13 9.49 -5.97
C GLU A 107 -7.57 10.34 -4.76
#